data_AF-A0A380THV6-F1
#
_entry.id   AF-A0A380THV6-F1
#
_cell.length_a   1.000
_cell.length_b   1.000
_cell.length_c   1.000
_cell.angle_alpha   90.00
_cell.angle_beta   90.00
_cell.angle_gamma   90.00
#
_symmetry.space_group_name_H-M   'P 1'
#
loop_
_entity.id
_entity.type
_entity.pdbx_description
1 polymer ?
#
loop_
_entity_poly.entity_id
_entity_poly.type
_entity_poly.pdbx_seq_one_letter_code
_entity_poly.pdbx_strand_id
1 'polypeptide(L)'
;MPRIVLDSSVLISAFIKPRGLVAEMVANLPELHAVPNDPQDNPIVAMAVAARADDLVSGDRKHLLSLGSYENIQVVSPRAFLELI
;
A
#
# COMPACT_ATOMS: atom_id res chain seq x y z
N MET A 1 -17.03 2.07 0.89
CA MET A 1 -16.24 0.82 0.88
C MET A 1 -14.78 1.23 0.91
N PRO A 2 -13.96 0.65 1.82
CA PRO A 2 -12.56 1.04 1.96
C PRO A 2 -11.76 0.64 0.71
N ARG A 3 -10.75 1.44 0.37
CA ARG A 3 -9.81 1.18 -0.75
C ARG A 3 -8.42 0.88 -0.20
N ILE A 4 -7.82 -0.20 -0.68
CA ILE A 4 -6.56 -0.74 -0.14
C ILE A 4 -5.58 -0.98 -1.28
N VAL A 5 -4.33 -0.55 -1.09
CA VAL A 5 -3.21 -0.91 -1.99
C VAL A 5 -2.28 -1.88 -1.28
N LEU A 6 -1.96 -2.98 -1.95
CA LEU A 6 -1.08 -4.03 -1.47
C LEU A 6 0.24 -3.98 -2.26
N ASP A 7 1.36 -3.91 -1.55
CA ASP A 7 2.67 -4.09 -2.20
C ASP A 7 2.83 -5.51 -2.79
N SER A 8 3.65 -5.64 -3.82
CA SER A 8 4.11 -6.89 -4.45
C SER A 8 4.57 -7.96 -3.46
N SER A 9 5.20 -7.58 -2.34
CA SER A 9 5.57 -8.51 -1.27
C SER A 9 4.36 -9.03 -0.46
N VAL A 10 3.26 -8.28 -0.43
CA VAL A 10 2.01 -8.63 0.27
C VAL A 10 1.06 -9.41 -0.63
N LEU A 11 1.11 -9.20 -1.95
CA LEU A 11 0.29 -9.89 -2.95
C LEU A 11 0.38 -11.42 -2.83
N ILE A 12 1.54 -12.00 -2.53
CA ILE A 12 1.69 -13.47 -2.42
C ILE A 12 0.90 -14.06 -1.24
N SER A 13 0.67 -13.30 -0.16
CA SER A 13 -0.09 -13.78 1.01
C SER A 13 -1.61 -13.64 0.86
N ALA A 14 -2.09 -12.66 0.08
CA ALA A 14 -3.51 -12.42 -0.13
C ALA A 14 -4.16 -13.41 -1.12
N PHE A 15 -3.39 -14.01 -2.03
CA PHE A 15 -3.91 -14.93 -3.07
C PHE A 15 -4.08 -16.39 -2.63
N ILE A 16 -3.75 -16.77 -1.38
CA ILE A 16 -3.87 -18.17 -0.92
C ILE A 16 -5.29 -18.51 -0.40
N LYS A 17 -6.24 -17.56 -0.35
CA LYS A 17 -7.64 -17.86 0.04
C LYS A 17 -8.63 -17.76 -1.13
N PRO A 18 -9.61 -18.69 -1.23
CA PRO A 18 -10.52 -18.85 -2.38
C PRO A 18 -11.55 -17.71 -2.59
N ARG A 19 -11.43 -16.58 -1.89
CA ARG A 19 -12.23 -15.37 -2.07
C ARG A 19 -11.28 -14.20 -2.33
N GLY A 20 -10.83 -14.07 -3.58
CA GLY A 20 -9.95 -12.98 -4.00
C GLY A 20 -10.63 -11.60 -3.87
N LEU A 21 -9.85 -10.59 -3.51
CA LEU A 21 -10.27 -9.19 -3.45
C LEU A 21 -10.46 -8.60 -4.86
N VAL A 22 -11.28 -7.56 -4.97
CA VAL A 22 -11.41 -6.74 -6.19
C VAL A 22 -10.09 -5.98 -6.38
N ALA A 23 -9.41 -6.22 -7.50
CA ALA A 23 -8.26 -5.43 -7.93
C ALA A 23 -8.71 -4.38 -8.95
N GLU A 24 -8.36 -3.11 -8.71
CA GLU A 24 -8.55 -2.01 -9.65
C GLU A 24 -7.21 -1.67 -10.31
N MET A 25 -7.20 -1.50 -11.63
CA MET A 25 -6.02 -1.01 -12.34
C MET A 25 -5.94 0.50 -12.19
N VAL A 26 -4.90 0.98 -11.51
CA VAL A 26 -4.64 2.41 -11.34
C VAL A 26 -3.63 2.85 -12.40
N ALA A 27 -4.05 3.76 -13.28
CA ALA A 27 -3.20 4.38 -14.28
C ALA A 27 -2.92 5.85 -13.94
N ASN A 28 -1.90 6.46 -14.57
CA ASN A 28 -1.51 7.85 -14.35
C ASN A 28 -1.15 8.16 -12.90
N LEU A 29 -0.04 7.58 -12.44
CA LEU A 29 0.46 7.84 -11.09
C LEU A 29 1.00 9.27 -10.97
N PRO A 30 0.74 9.98 -9.86
CA PRO A 30 1.39 11.25 -9.59
C PRO A 30 2.90 11.05 -9.41
N GLU A 31 3.70 12.00 -9.90
CA GLU A 31 5.10 12.07 -9.50
C GLU A 31 5.19 12.59 -8.06
N LEU A 32 5.87 11.83 -7.20
CA LEU A 32 6.07 12.19 -5.81
C LEU A 32 7.42 11.72 -5.28
N HIS A 33 7.85 12.34 -4.18
CA HIS A 33 9.09 12.02 -3.47
C HIS A 33 8.77 11.64 -2.01
N ALA A 34 7.96 10.60 -1.83
CA ALA A 34 7.57 10.11 -0.51
C ALA A 34 8.65 9.31 0.21
N VAL A 35 9.49 8.59 -0.56
CA VAL A 35 10.48 7.65 -0.02
C VAL A 35 11.89 8.10 -0.41
N PRO A 36 12.45 9.13 0.24
CA PRO A 36 13.74 9.71 -0.17
C PRO A 36 14.91 8.74 -0.04
N ASN A 37 14.82 7.79 0.91
CA ASN A 37 15.85 6.78 1.15
C ASN A 37 15.73 5.54 0.26
N ASP A 38 14.63 5.42 -0.48
CA ASP A 38 14.47 4.42 -1.53
C ASP A 38 13.50 4.90 -2.63
N PRO A 39 13.95 5.77 -3.55
CA PRO A 39 13.07 6.40 -4.52
C PRO A 39 12.33 5.43 -5.45
N GLN A 40 12.76 4.17 -5.54
CA GLN A 40 12.09 3.13 -6.33
C GLN A 40 10.72 2.73 -5.74
N ASP A 41 10.47 3.04 -4.47
CA ASP A 41 9.21 2.77 -3.78
C ASP A 41 8.19 3.93 -3.91
N ASN A 42 8.60 5.07 -4.46
CA ASN A 42 7.68 6.20 -4.73
C ASN A 42 6.42 5.79 -5.52
N PRO A 43 6.50 4.94 -6.57
CA PRO A 43 5.32 4.50 -7.30
C PRO A 43 4.30 3.74 -6.43
N ILE A 44 4.72 3.06 -5.35
CA ILE A 44 3.83 2.35 -4.43
C ILE A 44 2.97 3.36 -3.66
N VAL A 45 3.59 4.41 -3.12
CA VAL A 45 2.88 5.49 -2.44
C VAL A 45 2.02 6.27 -3.43
N ALA A 46 2.52 6.52 -4.65
CA ALA A 46 1.77 7.19 -5.71
C ALA A 46 0.50 6.42 -6.09
N MET A 47 0.56 5.09 -6.11
CA MET A 47 -0.60 4.23 -6.35
C MET A 47 -1.62 4.34 -5.23
N ALA A 48 -1.19 4.37 -3.97
CA ALA A 48 -2.09 4.57 -2.83
C ALA A 48 -2.80 5.94 -2.91
N VAL A 49 -2.07 7.00 -3.27
CA VAL A 49 -2.62 8.35 -3.48
C VAL A 49 -3.62 8.35 -4.65
N ALA A 50 -3.24 7.81 -5.80
CA ALA A 50 -4.10 7.78 -7.00
C ALA A 50 -5.38 6.95 -6.77
N ALA A 51 -5.27 5.84 -6.04
CA ALA A 51 -6.42 5.02 -5.63
C ALA A 51 -7.33 5.71 -4.61
N ARG A 52 -6.82 6.76 -3.92
CA ARG A 52 -7.42 7.30 -2.69
C ARG A 52 -7.63 6.19 -1.67
N ALA A 53 -6.55 5.45 -1.40
CA ALA A 53 -6.55 4.39 -0.42
C ALA A 53 -6.72 4.94 0.99
N ASP A 54 -7.39 4.19 1.85
CA ASP A 54 -7.41 4.47 3.29
C ASP A 54 -6.13 3.93 3.94
N ASP A 55 -5.68 2.76 3.47
CA ASP A 55 -4.50 2.05 3.97
C ASP A 55 -3.58 1.58 2.83
N LEU A 56 -2.27 1.78 3.01
CA LEU A 56 -1.21 1.13 2.26
C LEU A 56 -0.63 -0.01 3.12
N VAL A 57 -0.84 -1.25 2.70
CA VAL A 57 -0.36 -2.42 3.44
C VAL A 57 0.97 -2.88 2.85
N SER A 58 2.04 -2.86 3.65
CA SER A 58 3.38 -3.28 3.22
C SER A 58 4.13 -4.07 4.29
N GLY A 59 4.95 -5.03 3.86
CA GLY A 59 5.90 -5.74 4.71
C GLY A 59 7.25 -5.04 4.85
N ASP A 60 7.53 -4.03 4.03
CA ASP A 60 8.81 -3.32 4.07
C ASP A 60 8.90 -2.41 5.30
N ARG A 61 9.70 -2.86 6.26
CA ARG A 61 9.96 -2.16 7.53
C ARG A 61 10.90 -0.98 7.39
N LYS A 62 11.73 -0.96 6.35
CA LYS A 62 12.85 -0.04 6.26
C LYS A 62 12.43 1.26 5.59
N HIS A 63 11.65 1.20 4.51
CA HIS A 63 11.34 2.37 3.69
C HIS A 63 9.86 2.75 3.71
N LEU A 64 8.94 1.79 3.55
CA LEU A 64 7.50 2.08 3.51
C LEU A 64 6.86 2.20 4.89
N LEU A 65 6.97 1.18 5.75
CA LEU A 65 6.36 1.22 7.09
C LEU A 65 6.94 2.33 7.97
N SER A 66 8.19 2.72 7.72
CA SER A 66 8.83 3.83 8.46
C SER A 66 8.23 5.19 8.13
N LEU A 67 7.44 5.31 7.05
CA LEU A 67 6.64 6.51 6.76
C LEU A 67 5.55 6.72 7.82
N GLY A 68 4.99 5.64 8.36
CA GLY A 68 3.83 5.64 9.27
C GLY A 68 2.52 6.06 8.59
N SER A 69 2.51 7.21 7.95
CA SER A 69 1.40 7.72 7.15
C SER A 69 1.89 8.64 6.05
N TYR A 70 1.14 8.74 4.95
CA TYR A 70 1.37 9.71 3.90
C TYR A 70 0.05 10.38 3.52
N GLU A 71 -0.04 11.70 3.67
CA GLU A 71 -1.31 12.44 3.62
C GLU A 71 -2.36 11.83 4.56
N ASN A 72 -3.49 11.34 4.04
CA ASN A 72 -4.54 10.68 4.81
C ASN A 72 -4.44 9.15 4.79
N ILE A 73 -3.37 8.60 4.23
CA ILE A 73 -3.19 7.16 4.01
C ILE A 73 -2.33 6.59 5.14
N GLN A 74 -2.84 5.60 5.86
CA GLN A 74 -2.06 4.90 6.88
C GLN A 74 -1.15 3.85 6.23
N VAL A 75 0.11 3.78 6.65
CA VAL A 75 1.04 2.75 6.16
C VAL A 75 1.18 1.69 7.25
N VAL A 76 0.56 0.53 7.02
CA VAL A 76 0.38 -0.50 8.05
C VAL A 76 1.00 -1.82 7.63
N SER A 77 1.45 -2.60 8.61
CA SER A 77 1.90 -3.96 8.35
C SER A 77 0.71 -4.88 8.05
N PRO A 78 0.90 -5.99 7.30
CA PRO A 78 -0.17 -6.97 7.08
C PRO A 78 -0.81 -7.46 8.37
N ARG A 79 0.00 -7.66 9.43
CA ARG A 79 -0.50 -8.08 10.74
C ARG A 79 -1.42 -7.03 11.36
N ALA A 80 -0.98 -5.77 11.36
CA ALA A 80 -1.78 -4.67 11.90
C ALA A 80 -3.07 -4.48 11.10
N PHE A 81 -3.01 -4.59 9.77
CA PHE A 81 -4.20 -4.50 8.93
C PHE A 81 -5.23 -5.60 9.22
N LEU A 82 -4.78 -6.84 9.45
CA LEU A 82 -5.66 -7.95 9.84
C LEU A 82 -6.36 -7.75 11.19
N GLU A 83 -5.84 -6.90 12.07
CA GLU A 83 -6.49 -6.55 13.35
C GLU A 83 -7.59 -5.48 13.17
N LEU A 84 -7.65 -4.81 12.02
CA LEU A 84 -8.66 -3.79 11.69
C LEU A 84 -9.94 -4.36 11.05
N ILE A 85 -9.93 -5.62 10.61
CA ILE A 85 -11.01 -6.25 9.80
C ILE A 85 -11.66 -7.47 10.45
#